data_AF-A0AA43J678-F1
#
_entry.id   AF-A0AA43J678-F1
#
_cell.length_a   1.000
_cell.length_b   1.000
_cell.length_c   1.000
_cell.angle_alpha   90.00
_cell.angle_beta   90.00
_cell.angle_gamma   90.00
#
_symmetry.space_group_name_H-M   'P 1'
#
loop_
_entity.id
_entity.type
_entity.pdbx_description
1 polymer ?
#
loop_
_entity_poly.entity_id
_entity_poly.type
_entity_poly.pdbx_seq_one_letter_code
_entity_poly.pdbx_strand_id
1 'polypeptide(L)'
;MNIYREFATHLDHLLGGVQAVRITVSGFMPLSVEEIGFSDDGRRLVSLCQYGEQNGDLMRDPDIVFLFHNVPGDEAAEPVSYRNDYLGIVQDVYRYDKAGRRTHILPTLKQDLKEFARAWFATLREQGFFASTAVREILSP
;
A
#
# COMPACT_ATOMS: atom_id res chain seq x y z
N MET A 1 17.28 10.30 -2.48
CA MET A 1 15.89 10.67 -2.82
C MET A 1 15.06 10.58 -1.54
N ASN A 2 13.97 11.34 -1.38
CA ASN A 2 13.11 11.21 -0.20
C ASN A 2 12.36 9.87 -0.31
N ILE A 3 12.46 9.00 0.71
CA ILE A 3 11.86 7.65 0.71
C ILE A 3 10.35 7.65 0.39
N TYR A 4 9.61 8.68 0.79
CA TYR A 4 8.19 8.78 0.44
C TYR A 4 7.95 9.07 -1.05
N ARG A 5 8.87 9.75 -1.72
CA ARG A 5 8.83 9.92 -3.19
C ARG A 5 9.11 8.59 -3.89
N GLU A 6 10.06 7.80 -3.36
CA GLU A 6 10.32 6.45 -3.86
C GLU A 6 9.09 5.56 -3.73
N PHE A 7 8.37 5.61 -2.60
CA PHE A 7 7.10 4.89 -2.44
C PHE A 7 6.04 5.32 -3.45
N ALA A 8 5.85 6.62 -3.68
CA ALA A 8 4.92 7.11 -4.70
C ALA A 8 5.27 6.55 -6.08
N THR A 9 6.54 6.67 -6.49
CA THR A 9 7.03 6.13 -7.76
C THR A 9 6.81 4.61 -7.88
N HIS A 10 7.03 3.85 -6.80
CA HIS A 10 6.82 2.40 -6.81
C HIS A 10 5.35 2.04 -6.95
N LEU A 11 4.47 2.72 -6.22
CA LEU A 11 3.03 2.50 -6.27
C LEU A 11 2.47 2.86 -7.65
N ASP A 12 2.85 4.00 -8.23
CA ASP A 12 2.41 4.38 -9.59
C ASP A 12 2.90 3.39 -10.64
N HIS A 13 4.14 2.89 -10.52
CA HIS A 13 4.67 1.86 -11.41
C HIS A 13 3.87 0.56 -11.31
N LEU A 14 3.53 0.13 -10.10
CA LEU A 14 2.76 -1.10 -9.89
C LEU A 14 1.33 -0.94 -10.38
N LEU A 15 0.66 0.17 -10.04
CA LEU A 15 -0.69 0.50 -10.54
C LEU A 15 -0.74 0.58 -12.06
N GLY A 16 0.29 1.15 -12.71
CA GLY A 16 0.33 1.27 -14.16
C GLY A 16 -0.79 2.14 -14.75
N GLY A 17 -1.29 3.11 -13.98
CA GLY A 17 -2.32 4.06 -14.42
C GLY A 17 -3.76 3.55 -14.39
N VAL A 18 -4.02 2.35 -13.85
CA VAL A 18 -5.38 1.85 -13.60
C VAL A 18 -5.76 1.99 -12.13
N GLN A 19 -7.06 1.91 -11.84
CA GLN A 19 -7.56 2.01 -10.47
C GLN A 19 -7.18 0.80 -9.61
N ALA A 20 -7.24 -0.40 -10.18
CA ALA A 20 -7.01 -1.65 -9.46
C ALA A 20 -6.33 -2.68 -10.36
N VAL A 21 -5.26 -3.29 -9.87
CA VAL A 21 -4.50 -4.31 -10.59
C VAL A 21 -4.07 -5.42 -9.65
N ARG A 22 -4.24 -6.67 -10.11
CA ARG A 22 -3.59 -7.84 -9.52
C ARG A 22 -2.35 -8.16 -10.33
N ILE A 23 -1.23 -8.30 -9.63
CA ILE A 23 0.06 -8.65 -10.20
C ILE A 23 0.42 -10.04 -9.69
N THR A 24 0.71 -10.96 -10.60
CA THR A 24 1.07 -12.34 -10.29
C THR A 24 2.48 -12.64 -10.77
N VAL A 25 3.29 -13.19 -9.87
CA VAL A 25 4.59 -13.77 -10.18
C VAL A 25 4.59 -15.23 -9.70
N SER A 26 5.02 -16.15 -10.57
CA SER A 26 5.03 -17.58 -10.26
C SER A 26 5.84 -17.88 -8.99
N GLY A 27 5.23 -18.62 -8.07
CA GLY A 27 5.86 -19.01 -6.80
C GLY A 27 5.65 -18.03 -5.63
N PHE A 28 4.94 -16.91 -5.85
CA PHE A 28 4.64 -15.93 -4.80
C PHE A 28 3.13 -15.66 -4.70
N MET A 29 2.71 -15.15 -3.55
CA MET A 29 1.32 -14.71 -3.35
C MET A 29 1.01 -13.52 -4.28
N PRO A 30 -0.14 -13.50 -4.97
CA PRO A 30 -0.53 -12.37 -5.82
C PRO A 30 -0.57 -11.07 -5.03
N LEU A 31 -0.14 -9.99 -5.68
CA LEU A 31 -0.12 -8.64 -5.14
C LEU A 31 -1.28 -7.85 -5.73
N SER A 32 -2.21 -7.38 -4.91
CA SER A 32 -3.23 -6.41 -5.26
C SER A 32 -2.71 -5.00 -5.01
N VAL A 33 -2.87 -4.10 -5.98
CA VAL A 33 -2.57 -2.68 -5.83
C VAL A 33 -3.78 -1.89 -6.28
N GLU A 34 -4.35 -1.07 -5.39
CA GLU A 34 -5.68 -0.50 -5.57
C GLU A 34 -5.73 0.94 -5.06
N GLU A 35 -6.23 1.87 -5.87
CA GLU A 35 -6.71 3.15 -5.39
C GLU A 35 -8.06 2.96 -4.70
N ILE A 36 -8.05 3.07 -3.37
CA ILE A 36 -9.20 2.76 -2.51
C ILE A 36 -10.04 3.99 -2.16
N GLY A 37 -9.79 5.11 -2.84
CA GLY A 37 -10.51 6.38 -2.68
C GLY A 37 -9.60 7.53 -2.25
N PHE A 38 -10.21 8.51 -1.58
CA PHE A 38 -9.57 9.76 -1.21
C PHE A 38 -9.76 10.05 0.29
N SER A 39 -8.76 10.66 0.91
CA SER A 39 -8.90 11.26 2.24
C SER A 39 -9.80 12.49 2.21
N ASP A 40 -10.19 12.98 3.39
CA ASP A 40 -11.06 14.16 3.53
C ASP A 40 -10.49 15.43 2.87
N ASP A 41 -9.17 15.55 2.77
CA ASP A 41 -8.46 16.63 2.07
C ASP A 41 -8.26 16.35 0.56
N GLY A 42 -8.95 15.35 0.01
CA GLY A 42 -8.97 15.01 -1.41
C GLY A 42 -7.70 14.34 -1.92
N ARG A 43 -6.92 13.70 -1.03
CA ARG A 43 -5.67 13.03 -1.42
C ARG A 43 -5.87 11.54 -1.61
N ARG A 44 -5.24 11.00 -2.65
CA ARG A 44 -5.35 9.59 -3.06
C ARG A 44 -4.88 8.64 -1.96
N LEU A 45 -5.62 7.57 -1.74
CA LEU A 45 -5.25 6.44 -0.90
C LEU A 45 -5.00 5.21 -1.78
N VAL A 46 -3.86 4.56 -1.60
CA VAL A 46 -3.50 3.35 -2.34
C VAL A 46 -3.22 2.21 -1.37
N SER A 47 -3.95 1.10 -1.50
CA SER A 47 -3.66 -0.17 -0.83
C SER A 47 -2.65 -0.98 -1.66
N LEU A 48 -1.69 -1.58 -0.97
CA LEU A 48 -0.74 -2.55 -1.49
C LEU A 48 -0.87 -3.80 -0.61
N CYS A 49 -1.39 -4.88 -1.19
CA CYS A 49 -1.85 -6.01 -0.42
C CYS A 49 -1.47 -7.36 -1.05
N GLN A 50 -0.97 -8.30 -0.26
CA GLN A 50 -0.93 -9.72 -0.64
C GLN A 50 -2.06 -10.46 0.07
N TYR A 51 -2.70 -11.40 -0.63
CA TYR A 51 -3.76 -12.25 -0.07
C TYR A 51 -3.29 -13.70 0.04
N GLY A 52 -3.39 -14.24 1.24
CA GLY A 52 -3.44 -15.68 1.48
C GLY A 52 -4.90 -16.17 1.58
N GLU A 53 -5.07 -17.48 1.77
CA GLU A 53 -6.36 -18.09 2.05
C GLU A 53 -6.30 -18.86 3.38
N GLN A 54 -7.35 -18.77 4.20
CA GLN A 54 -7.51 -19.60 5.39
C GLN A 54 -8.97 -20.04 5.50
N ASN A 55 -9.20 -21.36 5.48
CA ASN A 55 -10.54 -21.94 5.55
C ASN A 55 -11.53 -21.41 4.48
N GLY A 56 -11.04 -21.03 3.30
CA GLY A 56 -11.84 -20.41 2.24
C GLY A 56 -12.02 -18.89 2.34
N ASP A 57 -11.53 -18.26 3.42
CA ASP A 57 -11.53 -16.81 3.56
C ASP A 57 -10.22 -16.22 3.01
N LEU A 58 -10.33 -15.11 2.27
CA LEU A 58 -9.17 -14.32 1.86
C LEU A 58 -8.61 -13.53 3.05
N MET A 59 -7.30 -13.66 3.27
CA MET A 59 -6.58 -13.11 4.41
C MET A 59 -5.49 -12.16 3.93
N ARG A 60 -5.49 -10.91 4.41
CA ARG A 60 -4.44 -9.92 4.08
C ARG A 60 -3.13 -10.26 4.78
N ASP A 61 -2.05 -10.41 4.02
CA ASP A 61 -0.72 -10.75 4.53
C ASP A 61 0.44 -10.18 3.68
N PRO A 62 0.84 -8.93 3.93
CA PRO A 62 0.09 -7.88 4.62
C PRO A 62 -0.71 -6.99 3.64
N ASP A 63 -1.56 -6.14 4.20
CA ASP A 63 -2.11 -4.95 3.54
C ASP A 63 -1.49 -3.69 4.17
N ILE A 64 -1.00 -2.78 3.33
CA ILE A 64 -0.56 -1.45 3.76
C ILE A 64 -1.22 -0.39 2.89
N VAL A 65 -1.73 0.66 3.52
CA VAL A 65 -2.35 1.80 2.83
C VAL A 65 -1.41 2.98 2.85
N PHE A 66 -1.23 3.61 1.69
CA PHE A 66 -0.44 4.83 1.52
C PHE A 66 -1.32 6.04 1.21
N LEU A 67 -1.04 7.15 1.88
CA LEU A 67 -1.62 8.46 1.58
C LEU A 67 -0.66 9.26 0.70
N PHE A 68 -1.13 9.67 -0.47
CA PHE A 68 -0.37 10.52 -1.38
C PHE A 68 -0.41 11.98 -0.95
N HIS A 69 0.65 12.72 -1.25
CA HIS A 69 0.79 14.14 -1.00
C HIS A 69 1.45 14.80 -2.21
N ASN A 70 0.86 15.91 -2.66
CA ASN A 70 1.50 16.79 -3.63
C ASN A 70 2.68 17.48 -2.95
N VAL A 71 3.87 17.32 -3.53
CA VAL A 71 5.08 18.03 -3.12
C VAL A 71 5.59 18.85 -4.31
N PRO A 72 6.40 19.90 -4.12
CA PRO A 72 6.87 20.69 -5.25
C PRO A 72 7.53 19.81 -6.33
N GLY A 73 6.91 19.81 -7.52
CA GLY A 73 7.35 19.12 -8.73
C GLY A 73 7.15 17.60 -8.78
N ASP A 74 6.43 16.98 -7.83
CA ASP A 74 6.34 15.51 -7.70
C ASP A 74 5.24 15.06 -6.72
N GLU A 75 5.18 13.77 -6.43
CA GLU A 75 4.32 13.18 -5.41
C GLU A 75 5.13 12.44 -4.34
N ALA A 76 4.56 12.33 -3.14
CA ALA A 76 5.11 11.54 -2.04
C ALA A 76 4.00 10.71 -1.40
N ALA A 77 4.29 9.45 -1.10
CA ALA A 77 3.33 8.52 -0.49
C ALA A 77 3.85 8.09 0.89
N GLU A 78 3.07 8.32 1.94
CA GLU A 78 3.40 7.88 3.30
C GLU A 78 2.51 6.71 3.71
N PRO A 79 3.04 5.66 4.39
CA PRO A 79 2.20 4.60 4.90
C PRO A 79 1.36 5.12 6.09
N VAL A 80 0.06 4.83 6.07
CA VAL A 80 -0.91 5.34 7.05
C VAL A 80 -1.70 4.25 7.78
N SER A 81 -1.76 3.05 7.21
CA SER A 81 -2.40 1.89 7.84
C SER A 81 -1.66 0.61 7.50
N TYR A 82 -1.69 -0.36 8.42
CA TYR A 82 -1.17 -1.71 8.24
C TYR A 82 -2.14 -2.72 8.81
N ARG A 83 -2.36 -3.81 8.07
CA ARG A 83 -3.21 -4.92 8.48
C ARG A 83 -2.58 -6.27 8.13
N ASN A 84 -2.68 -7.21 9.06
CA ASN A 84 -2.35 -8.61 8.85
C ASN A 84 -3.42 -9.47 9.51
N ASP A 85 -4.18 -10.22 8.72
CA ASP A 85 -5.33 -10.98 9.20
C ASP A 85 -4.89 -12.24 9.97
N TYR A 86 -3.78 -12.90 9.58
CA TYR A 86 -3.26 -14.08 10.29
C TYR A 86 -2.75 -13.75 11.70
N LEU A 87 -2.18 -12.54 11.87
CA LEU A 87 -1.66 -12.06 13.15
C LEU A 87 -2.70 -11.28 13.97
N GLY A 88 -3.89 -11.01 13.41
CA GLY A 88 -4.90 -10.18 14.05
C GLY A 88 -4.46 -8.73 14.27
N ILE A 89 -3.59 -8.19 13.42
CA ILE A 89 -3.02 -6.85 13.55
C ILE A 89 -3.81 -5.87 12.68
N VAL A 90 -4.25 -4.77 13.28
CA VAL A 90 -4.79 -3.58 12.59
C VAL A 90 -4.21 -2.33 13.25
N GLN A 91 -3.54 -1.49 12.47
CA GLN A 91 -2.82 -0.33 12.96
C GLN A 91 -3.04 0.87 12.05
N ASP A 92 -3.42 2.01 12.62
CA ASP A 92 -3.57 3.28 11.92
C ASP A 92 -2.66 4.35 12.53
N VAL A 93 -1.89 5.04 11.67
CA VAL A 93 -0.94 6.10 12.08
C VAL A 93 -1.67 7.32 12.62
N TYR A 94 -2.83 7.63 12.05
CA TYR A 94 -3.64 8.79 12.41
C TYR A 94 -4.87 8.35 13.21
N ARG A 95 -5.19 9.09 14.28
CA ARG A 95 -6.46 8.95 14.99
C ARG A 95 -7.42 10.04 14.55
N TYR A 96 -8.69 9.69 14.44
CA TYR A 96 -9.75 10.58 13.99
C TYR A 96 -10.80 10.76 15.08
N ASP A 97 -11.37 11.96 15.21
CA ASP A 97 -12.54 12.20 16.06
C ASP A 97 -13.83 11.69 15.39
N LYS A 98 -14.96 11.79 16.10
CA LYS A 98 -16.27 11.39 15.56
C LYS A 98 -16.72 12.18 14.32
N ALA A 99 -16.11 13.35 14.07
CA ALA A 99 -16.36 14.18 12.91
C ALA A 99 -15.36 13.90 11.77
N GLY A 100 -14.52 12.86 11.89
CA GLY A 100 -13.52 12.49 10.88
C GLY A 100 -12.28 13.37 10.90
N ARG A 101 -12.08 14.24 11.89
CA ARG A 101 -10.90 15.14 11.91
C ARG A 101 -9.71 14.43 12.53
N ARG A 102 -8.54 14.55 11.92
CA ARG A 102 -7.27 14.07 12.48
C ARG A 102 -7.01 14.76 13.81
N THR A 103 -6.81 13.96 14.87
CA THR A 103 -6.55 14.46 16.22
C THR A 103 -5.13 14.17 16.70
N HIS A 104 -4.58 13.02 16.34
CA HIS A 104 -3.29 12.55 16.82
C HIS A 104 -2.53 11.80 15.73
N ILE A 105 -1.20 11.87 15.83
CA ILE A 105 -0.26 11.07 15.06
C ILE A 105 0.50 10.14 16.01
N LEU A 106 0.70 8.89 15.58
CA LEU A 106 1.56 7.92 16.27
C LEU A 106 2.94 7.90 15.59
N PRO A 107 3.92 8.72 16.03
CA PRO A 107 5.18 8.91 15.30
C PRO A 107 6.04 7.64 15.23
N THR A 108 6.06 6.83 16.29
CA THR A 108 6.79 5.55 16.30
C THR A 108 6.21 4.59 15.27
N LEU A 109 4.89 4.39 15.27
CA LEU A 109 4.23 3.54 14.27
C LEU A 109 4.48 4.05 12.85
N LYS A 110 4.42 5.36 12.62
CA LYS A 110 4.73 5.94 11.31
C LYS A 110 6.14 5.59 10.84
N GLN A 111 7.11 5.66 11.75
CA GLN A 111 8.49 5.28 11.47
C GLN A 111 8.63 3.77 11.21
N ASP A 112 7.95 2.94 12.00
CA ASP A 112 7.97 1.47 11.85
C ASP A 112 7.36 1.04 10.49
N LEU A 113 6.20 1.59 10.12
CA LEU A 113 5.58 1.29 8.83
C LEU A 113 6.41 1.78 7.65
N LYS A 114 7.15 2.88 7.80
CA LYS A 114 8.09 3.36 6.78
C LYS A 114 9.24 2.39 6.57
N GLU A 115 9.87 1.89 7.63
CA GLU A 115 10.96 0.91 7.49
C GLU A 115 10.44 -0.44 6.98
N PHE A 116 9.26 -0.87 7.42
CA PHE A 116 8.58 -2.05 6.89
C PHE A 116 8.32 -1.91 5.38
N ALA A 117 7.66 -0.83 4.95
CA ALA A 117 7.35 -0.59 3.53
C ALA A 117 8.62 -0.57 2.67
N ARG A 118 9.69 0.06 3.16
CA ARG A 118 10.99 0.08 2.47
C ARG A 118 11.54 -1.33 2.26
N ALA A 119 11.57 -2.15 3.31
CA ALA A 119 12.04 -3.52 3.21
C ALA A 119 11.16 -4.34 2.27
N TRP A 120 9.83 -4.20 2.39
CA TRP A 120 8.89 -4.97 1.60
C TRP A 120 8.94 -4.61 0.11
N PHE A 121 9.06 -3.33 -0.26
CA PHE A 121 9.27 -2.94 -1.66
C PHE A 121 10.56 -3.54 -2.25
N ALA A 122 11.63 -3.64 -1.45
CA ALA A 122 12.85 -4.32 -1.89
C ALA A 122 12.59 -5.81 -2.17
N THR A 123 11.89 -6.49 -1.26
CA THR A 123 11.46 -7.89 -1.46
C THR A 123 10.57 -8.06 -2.69
N LEU A 124 9.55 -7.21 -2.89
CA LEU A 124 8.67 -7.28 -4.06
C LEU A 124 9.45 -7.09 -5.38
N ARG A 125 10.50 -6.25 -5.35
CA ARG A 125 11.41 -6.09 -6.49
C ARG A 125 12.22 -7.35 -6.76
N GLU A 126 12.82 -7.94 -5.73
CA GLU A 126 13.58 -9.19 -5.84
C GLU A 126 12.71 -10.36 -6.31
N GLN A 127 11.45 -10.40 -5.86
CA GLN A 127 10.45 -11.38 -6.29
C GLN A 127 9.96 -11.15 -7.72
N GLY A 128 10.29 -10.01 -8.35
CA GLY A 128 9.98 -9.76 -9.77
C GLY A 128 8.65 -9.06 -10.02
N PHE A 129 7.96 -8.51 -9.01
CA PHE A 129 6.68 -7.80 -9.22
C PHE A 129 6.81 -6.53 -10.07
N PHE A 130 8.03 -5.97 -10.15
CA PHE A 130 8.36 -4.82 -11.00
C PHE A 130 8.87 -5.21 -12.40
N ALA A 131 9.03 -6.51 -12.67
CA ALA A 131 9.53 -6.98 -13.96
C ALA A 131 8.41 -6.98 -15.01
N SER A 132 8.79 -6.84 -16.28
CA SER A 132 7.86 -6.97 -17.42
C SER A 132 7.30 -8.39 -17.60
N THR A 133 7.88 -9.38 -16.93
CA THR A 133 7.41 -10.76 -16.91
C THR A 133 6.30 -11.02 -15.89
N ALA A 134 6.03 -10.07 -14.99
CA ALA A 134 4.91 -10.18 -14.05
C ALA A 134 3.58 -10.07 -14.81
N VAL A 135 2.65 -10.99 -14.52
CA VAL A 135 1.32 -10.98 -15.15
C VAL A 135 0.46 -9.95 -14.43
N ARG A 136 -0.13 -9.02 -15.19
CA ARG A 136 -1.00 -7.96 -14.67
C ARG A 136 -2.44 -8.19 -15.14
N GLU A 137 -3.36 -8.28 -14.19
CA GLU A 137 -4.80 -8.41 -14.40
C GLU A 137 -5.47 -7.15 -13.84
N ILE A 138 -6.14 -6.38 -14.69
CA ILE A 138 -6.89 -5.19 -14.25
C ILE A 138 -8.18 -5.66 -13.58
N LEU A 139 -8.41 -5.24 -12.34
CA LEU A 139 -9.53 -5.71 -11.52
C LEU A 139 -10.82 -4.86 -11.66
N SER A 140 -10.75 -3.75 -12.40
CA SER A 140 -11.86 -2.86 -12.70
C SER A 140 -11.95 -2.59 -14.20
N PRO A 141 -13.12 -2.75 -14.85
CA PRO A 141 -13.32 -2.50 -16.29
C PRO A 141 -13.26 -1.02 -16.68
#